data_AF-A0A8S0RW52-F1
#
_entry.id   AF-A0A8S0RW52-F1
#
_cell.length_a   1.000
_cell.length_b   1.000
_cell.length_c   1.000
_cell.angle_alpha   90.00
_cell.angle_beta   90.00
_cell.angle_gamma   90.00
#
_symmetry.space_group_name_H-M   'P 1'
#
loop_
_entity.id
_entity.type
_entity.pdbx_description
1 polymer ?
#
loop_
_entity_poly.entity_id
_entity_poly.type
_entity_poly.pdbx_seq_one_letter_code
_entity_poly.pdbx_strand_id
1 'polypeptide(L)'
;MAAIIRLGFFLSFFLLFLASLTISRNLMYVNQLTAAPAGFSTLKNFLGSKKGDNIKGLYQVKKYLNNFGYLPAIDHNKDDEFDDELEHAIMTYQLRYKLEVTGVLDSGTLSQMMAPRCGVPDIFNDPKTLFQ
;
A
#
# COMPACT_ATOMS: atom_id res chain seq x y z
N MET A 1 14.84 -8.22 -54.27
CA MET A 1 15.19 -7.10 -53.35
C MET A 1 13.98 -6.43 -52.70
N ALA A 2 12.81 -6.32 -53.35
CA ALA A 2 11.63 -5.65 -52.77
C ALA A 2 10.98 -6.36 -51.55
N ALA A 3 11.09 -7.68 -51.42
CA ALA A 3 10.46 -8.43 -50.32
C ALA A 3 11.17 -8.26 -48.96
N ILE A 4 12.50 -8.12 -48.97
CA ILE A 4 13.31 -7.91 -47.76
C ILE A 4 13.02 -6.52 -47.16
N ILE A 5 12.84 -5.52 -48.02
CA ILE A 5 12.50 -4.15 -47.62
C ILE A 5 11.10 -4.10 -46.97
N ARG A 6 10.13 -4.86 -47.49
CA ARG A 6 8.79 -4.95 -46.89
C ARG A 6 8.80 -5.66 -45.53
N LEU A 7 9.55 -6.76 -45.40
CA LEU A 7 9.66 -7.49 -44.12
C LEU A 7 10.33 -6.64 -43.03
N GLY A 8 11.37 -5.86 -43.39
CA GLY A 8 12.01 -4.92 -42.47
C GLY A 8 11.07 -3.81 -42.00
N PHE A 9 10.19 -3.31 -42.88
CA PHE A 9 9.21 -2.29 -42.54
C PHE A 9 8.12 -2.83 -41.59
N PHE A 10 7.64 -4.06 -41.82
CA PHE A 10 6.70 -4.74 -40.92
C PHE A 10 7.32 -5.06 -39.55
N LEU A 11 8.59 -5.49 -39.51
CA LEU A 11 9.29 -5.79 -38.27
C LEU A 11 9.52 -4.53 -37.43
N SER A 12 9.88 -3.41 -38.07
CA SER A 12 10.03 -2.11 -37.41
C SER A 12 8.71 -1.63 -36.78
N PHE A 13 7.60 -1.72 -37.51
CA PHE A 13 6.29 -1.32 -36.99
C PHE A 13 5.83 -2.22 -35.83
N PHE A 14 6.11 -3.52 -35.90
CA PHE A 14 5.81 -4.46 -34.82
C PHE A 14 6.62 -4.17 -33.55
N LEU A 15 7.91 -3.84 -33.67
CA LEU A 15 8.76 -3.46 -32.54
C LEU A 15 8.31 -2.14 -31.89
N LEU A 16 7.88 -1.15 -32.70
CA LEU A 16 7.32 0.10 -32.18
C LEU A 16 5.96 -0.11 -31.49
N PHE A 17 5.14 -1.03 -31.98
CA PHE A 17 3.87 -1.41 -31.35
C PHE A 17 4.08 -2.10 -29.99
N LEU A 18 5.05 -3.02 -29.90
CA LEU A 18 5.43 -3.65 -28.63
C LEU A 18 5.99 -2.62 -27.64
N ALA A 19 6.85 -1.70 -28.09
CA ALA A 19 7.35 -0.61 -27.26
C ALA A 19 6.21 0.28 -26.73
N SER A 20 5.26 0.65 -27.60
CA SER A 20 4.06 1.43 -27.22
C SER A 20 3.21 0.74 -26.15
N LEU A 21 2.97 -0.57 -26.27
CA LEU A 21 2.25 -1.37 -25.26
C LEU A 21 2.96 -1.37 -23.90
N THR A 22 4.29 -1.40 -23.88
CA THR A 22 5.07 -1.30 -22.62
C THR A 22 5.07 0.11 -22.03
N ILE A 23 5.03 1.15 -22.86
CA ILE A 23 4.98 2.56 -22.44
C ILE A 23 3.61 2.88 -21.83
N SER A 24 2.51 2.42 -22.44
CA SER A 24 1.16 2.65 -21.90
C SER A 24 0.93 1.99 -20.53
N ARG A 25 1.50 0.80 -20.29
CA ARG A 25 1.41 0.13 -18.98
C ARG A 25 2.20 0.87 -17.90
N ASN A 26 3.40 1.34 -18.20
CA ASN A 26 4.20 2.15 -17.27
C ASN A 26 3.54 3.51 -16.99
N LEU A 27 2.97 4.17 -18.00
CA LEU A 27 2.29 5.44 -17.83
C LEU A 27 1.02 5.32 -16.96
N MET A 28 0.27 4.22 -17.07
CA MET A 28 -0.87 3.94 -16.18
C MET A 28 -0.42 3.73 -14.72
N TYR A 29 0.70 3.02 -14.48
CA TYR A 29 1.28 2.82 -13.15
C TYR A 29 1.80 4.14 -12.54
N VAL A 30 2.49 4.97 -13.34
CA VAL A 30 3.01 6.27 -12.90
C VAL A 30 1.87 7.25 -12.61
N ASN A 31 0.82 7.27 -13.42
CA ASN A 31 -0.34 8.15 -13.19
C ASN A 31 -1.11 7.81 -11.90
N GLN A 32 -1.08 6.56 -11.43
CA GLN A 32 -1.61 6.20 -10.11
C GLN A 32 -0.73 6.69 -8.95
N LEU A 33 0.59 6.76 -9.14
CA LEU A 33 1.50 7.34 -8.13
C LEU A 33 1.40 8.88 -8.06
N THR A 34 1.08 9.55 -9.17
CA THR A 34 1.02 11.02 -9.25
C THR A 34 -0.38 11.59 -8.99
N ALA A 35 -1.43 10.78 -9.13
CA ALA A 35 -2.81 11.14 -8.77
C ALA A 35 -3.20 10.74 -7.34
N ALA A 36 -2.23 10.39 -6.50
CA ALA A 36 -2.52 10.03 -5.13
C ALA A 36 -2.93 11.31 -4.34
N PRO A 37 -4.10 11.33 -3.68
CA PRO A 37 -4.57 12.50 -2.95
C PRO A 37 -3.58 12.90 -1.85
N ALA A 38 -3.62 14.15 -1.41
CA ALA A 38 -2.68 14.78 -0.48
C ALA A 38 -2.35 13.99 0.82
N GLY A 39 -3.14 12.97 1.19
CA GLY A 39 -2.79 12.02 2.26
C GLY A 39 -1.61 11.09 1.93
N PHE A 40 -1.20 10.95 0.66
CA PHE A 40 -0.19 10.00 0.20
C PHE A 40 1.25 10.44 0.45
N SER A 41 1.55 11.74 0.53
CA SER A 41 2.91 12.20 0.86
C SER A 41 3.27 11.91 2.31
N THR A 42 2.29 12.00 3.22
CA THR A 42 2.48 11.77 4.66
C THR A 42 2.90 10.34 4.97
N LEU A 43 2.34 9.34 4.27
CA LEU A 43 2.63 7.94 4.56
C LEU A 43 4.07 7.52 4.25
N LYS A 44 4.74 8.20 3.29
CA LYS A 44 6.16 7.92 2.96
C LYS A 44 7.10 8.22 4.12
N ASN A 45 6.73 9.13 5.03
CA ASN A 45 7.55 9.47 6.19
C ASN A 45 7.60 8.33 7.23
N PHE A 46 6.71 7.34 7.13
CA PHE A 46 6.67 6.18 8.02
C PHE A 46 7.43 4.98 7.43
N LEU A 47 8.05 5.10 6.25
CA LEU A 47 8.73 3.98 5.60
C LEU A 47 9.85 3.42 6.47
N GLY A 48 9.75 2.13 6.79
CA GLY A 48 10.73 1.42 7.61
C GLY A 48 10.58 1.63 9.12
N SER A 49 9.56 2.38 9.56
CA SER A 49 9.29 2.56 10.98
C SER A 49 8.78 1.28 11.65
N LYS A 50 9.14 1.12 12.92
CA LYS A 50 8.92 -0.09 13.71
C LYS A 50 8.74 0.24 15.18
N LYS A 51 8.42 -0.79 15.97
CA LYS A 51 8.25 -0.68 17.41
C LYS A 51 9.40 0.06 18.10
N GLY A 52 9.03 0.99 18.98
CA GLY A 52 9.94 1.87 19.70
C GLY A 52 10.21 3.21 19.01
N ASP A 53 9.82 3.37 17.75
CA ASP A 53 9.92 4.67 17.07
C ASP A 53 8.85 5.64 17.59
N ASN A 54 9.17 6.94 17.56
CA ASN A 54 8.21 8.02 17.82
C ASN A 54 8.22 8.99 16.63
N ILE A 55 7.14 9.00 15.86
CA ILE A 55 7.10 9.66 14.56
C ILE A 55 5.85 10.53 14.47
N LYS A 56 6.05 11.83 14.26
CA LYS A 56 4.94 12.77 14.14
C LYS A 56 3.96 12.38 13.04
N GLY A 57 2.68 12.29 13.40
CA GLY A 57 1.59 11.93 12.51
C GLY A 57 1.34 10.42 12.40
N LEU A 58 2.04 9.58 13.16
CA LEU A 58 1.82 8.12 13.16
C LEU A 58 0.39 7.77 13.61
N TYR A 59 -0.26 8.67 14.36
CA TYR A 59 -1.68 8.59 14.68
C TYR A 59 -2.56 8.32 13.44
N GLN A 60 -2.19 8.84 12.26
CA GLN A 60 -2.96 8.61 11.04
C GLN A 60 -2.92 7.15 10.59
N VAL A 61 -1.81 6.45 10.83
CA VAL A 61 -1.69 5.01 10.60
C VAL A 61 -2.52 4.24 11.62
N LYS A 62 -2.45 4.62 12.91
CA LYS A 62 -3.30 4.04 13.98
C LYS A 62 -4.79 4.17 13.63
N LYS A 63 -5.20 5.37 13.19
CA LYS A 63 -6.56 5.67 12.74
C LYS A 63 -6.97 4.85 11.53
N TYR A 64 -6.08 4.69 10.54
CA TYR A 64 -6.36 3.82 9.38
C TYR A 64 -6.62 2.38 9.83
N LEU A 65 -5.74 1.80 10.65
CA LEU A 65 -5.87 0.43 11.13
C LEU A 65 -7.11 0.24 12.00
N ASN A 66 -7.47 1.24 12.83
CA ASN A 66 -8.69 1.23 13.62
C ASN A 66 -9.95 1.23 12.74
N ASN A 67 -10.01 2.09 11.72
CA ASN A 67 -11.14 2.15 10.79
C ASN A 67 -11.41 0.83 10.06
N PHE A 68 -10.36 0.02 9.83
CA PHE A 68 -10.48 -1.27 9.16
C PHE A 68 -10.53 -2.48 10.13
N GLY A 69 -10.54 -2.23 11.43
CA GLY A 69 -10.77 -3.24 12.47
C GLY A 69 -9.51 -3.96 12.98
N TYR A 70 -8.31 -3.49 12.62
CA TYR A 70 -7.05 -4.12 13.06
C TYR A 70 -6.56 -3.59 14.42
N LEU A 71 -6.94 -2.35 14.76
CA LEU A 71 -6.57 -1.73 16.04
C LEU A 71 -7.87 -1.43 16.82
N PRO A 72 -8.13 -2.04 17.98
CA PRO A 72 -9.42 -1.96 18.65
C PRO A 72 -9.72 -0.58 19.26
N ALA A 73 -8.71 0.09 19.79
CA ALA A 73 -8.79 1.42 20.38
C ALA A 73 -7.50 2.20 20.14
N ILE A 74 -7.59 3.53 20.17
CA ILE A 74 -6.44 4.42 20.05
C ILE A 74 -6.21 5.10 21.40
N ASP A 75 -5.02 4.94 21.96
CA ASP A 75 -4.57 5.71 23.14
C ASP A 75 -4.01 7.06 22.68
N HIS A 76 -4.76 8.13 22.95
CA HIS A 76 -4.37 9.48 22.56
C HIS A 76 -3.14 10.03 23.29
N ASN A 77 -2.67 9.38 24.35
CA ASN A 77 -1.40 9.74 24.99
C ASN A 77 -0.19 9.22 24.23
N LYS A 78 -0.41 8.29 23.28
CA LYS A 78 0.62 7.59 22.51
C LYS A 78 0.39 7.72 21.02
N ASP A 79 -0.26 8.81 20.59
CA ASP A 79 -0.67 9.03 19.20
C ASP A 79 0.48 8.80 18.20
N ASP A 80 1.68 9.28 18.53
CA ASP A 80 2.85 9.22 17.66
C ASP A 80 3.84 8.09 18.01
N GLU A 81 3.55 7.26 19.02
CA GLU A 81 4.40 6.13 19.44
C GLU A 81 4.07 4.87 18.63
N PHE A 82 5.11 4.20 18.15
CA PHE A 82 5.00 2.87 17.57
C PHE A 82 5.07 1.84 18.69
N ASP A 83 3.90 1.56 19.28
CA ASP A 83 3.71 0.67 20.41
C ASP A 83 3.48 -0.80 19.99
N ASP A 84 3.35 -1.68 20.99
CA ASP A 84 3.13 -3.12 20.84
C ASP A 84 1.81 -3.40 20.11
N GLU A 85 0.77 -2.63 20.43
CA GLU A 85 -0.54 -2.73 19.81
C GLU A 85 -0.49 -2.39 18.33
N LEU A 86 0.24 -1.34 17.94
CA LEU A 86 0.42 -0.98 16.53
C LEU A 86 1.24 -2.05 15.77
N GLU A 87 2.32 -2.56 16.35
CA GLU A 87 3.11 -3.65 15.74
C GLU A 87 2.23 -4.87 15.45
N HIS A 88 1.45 -5.32 16.44
CA HIS A 88 0.54 -6.46 16.28
C HIS A 88 -0.55 -6.20 15.22
N ALA A 89 -1.11 -4.99 15.20
CA ALA A 89 -2.10 -4.60 14.18
C ALA A 89 -1.50 -4.62 12.77
N ILE A 90 -0.25 -4.15 12.59
CA ILE A 90 0.47 -4.18 11.32
C ILE A 90 0.77 -5.62 10.89
N MET A 91 1.24 -6.48 11.80
CA MET A 91 1.47 -7.89 11.49
C MET A 91 0.18 -8.58 11.02
N THR A 92 -0.94 -8.31 11.68
CA THR A 92 -2.26 -8.83 11.29
C THR A 92 -2.70 -8.32 9.92
N TYR A 93 -2.46 -7.03 9.64
CA TYR A 93 -2.74 -6.41 8.34
C TYR A 93 -1.90 -7.06 7.22
N GLN A 94 -0.59 -7.20 7.44
CA GLN A 94 0.32 -7.84 6.51
C GLN A 94 -0.12 -9.27 6.19
N LEU A 95 -0.47 -10.04 7.23
CA LEU A 95 -0.99 -11.41 7.08
C LEU A 95 -2.26 -11.44 6.23
N ARG A 96 -3.23 -10.55 6.49
CA ARG A 96 -4.50 -10.48 5.76
C ARG A 96 -4.30 -10.18 4.28
N TYR A 97 -3.36 -9.31 3.95
CA TYR A 97 -3.02 -8.94 2.57
C TYR A 97 -1.94 -9.82 1.93
N LYS A 98 -1.51 -10.89 2.61
CA LYS A 98 -0.49 -11.84 2.14
C LYS A 98 0.85 -11.16 1.80
N LEU A 99 1.19 -10.14 2.59
CA LEU A 99 2.51 -9.51 2.60
C LEU A 99 3.47 -10.32 3.50
N GLU A 100 4.75 -9.99 3.43
CA GLU A 100 5.71 -10.47 4.42
C GLU A 100 5.35 -9.91 5.80
N VAL A 101 5.27 -10.77 6.81
CA VAL A 101 4.85 -10.38 8.17
C VAL A 101 6.08 -9.91 8.94
N THR A 102 6.36 -8.62 8.83
CA THR A 102 7.54 -7.98 9.43
C THR A 102 7.21 -7.17 10.69
N GLY A 103 5.96 -6.73 10.86
CA GLY A 103 5.57 -5.77 11.90
C GLY A 103 6.08 -4.34 11.65
N VAL A 104 6.71 -4.10 10.50
CA VAL A 104 7.31 -2.82 10.09
C VAL A 104 6.41 -2.16 9.05
N LEU A 105 6.34 -0.83 9.04
CA LEU A 105 5.72 -0.06 7.94
C LEU A 105 6.66 -0.03 6.71
N ASP A 106 6.88 -1.20 6.12
CA ASP A 106 7.69 -1.36 4.90
C ASP A 106 6.97 -0.85 3.64
N SER A 107 7.69 -0.86 2.52
CA SER A 107 7.16 -0.34 1.25
C SER A 107 5.95 -1.10 0.75
N GLY A 108 5.88 -2.42 0.98
CA GLY A 108 4.75 -3.26 0.58
C GLY A 108 3.50 -2.91 1.38
N THR A 109 3.67 -2.78 2.70
CA THR A 109 2.62 -2.42 3.66
C THR A 109 2.05 -1.04 3.35
N LEU A 110 2.91 -0.03 3.21
CA LEU A 110 2.47 1.33 2.89
C LEU A 110 1.79 1.42 1.52
N SER A 111 2.35 0.74 0.51
CA SER A 111 1.73 0.71 -0.83
C SER A 111 0.33 0.09 -0.79
N GLN A 112 0.14 -0.96 0.02
CA GLN A 112 -1.16 -1.59 0.20
C GLN A 112 -2.15 -0.69 0.95
N MET A 113 -1.70 -0.01 2.01
CA MET A 113 -2.54 0.96 2.75
C MET A 113 -3.00 2.13 1.86
N MET A 114 -2.16 2.52 0.91
CA MET A 114 -2.41 3.61 -0.04
C MET A 114 -3.30 3.21 -1.23
N ALA A 115 -3.50 1.91 -1.47
CA ALA A 115 -4.31 1.45 -2.60
C ALA A 115 -5.78 1.87 -2.42
N PRO A 116 -6.46 2.32 -3.49
CA PRO A 116 -7.89 2.60 -3.44
C PRO A 116 -8.68 1.38 -2.96
N ARG A 117 -9.61 1.59 -2.04
CA ARG A 117 -10.43 0.53 -1.42
C ARG A 117 -11.79 1.05 -0.99
N CYS A 118 -12.73 0.14 -0.71
CA CYS A 118 -13.98 0.51 -0.06
C CYS A 118 -13.76 0.80 1.44
N GLY A 119 -14.65 1.57 2.05
CA GLY A 119 -14.60 1.91 3.47
C GLY A 119 -15.16 0.85 4.41
N VAL A 120 -15.41 -0.38 3.93
CA VAL A 120 -15.92 -1.48 4.76
C VAL A 120 -14.74 -2.07 5.57
N PRO A 121 -14.90 -2.31 6.89
CA PRO A 121 -13.86 -2.95 7.70
C PRO A 121 -13.45 -4.33 7.17
N ASP A 122 -12.17 -4.68 7.33
CA ASP A 122 -11.65 -6.01 6.96
C ASP A 122 -11.97 -7.07 8.02
N ILE A 123 -12.00 -6.61 9.26
CA ILE A 123 -12.30 -7.38 10.46
C ILE A 123 -13.50 -6.71 11.14
N PHE A 124 -14.55 -7.48 11.36
CA PHE A 124 -15.69 -7.04 12.15
C PHE A 124 -15.41 -7.40 13.60
N ASN A 125 -15.34 -6.39 14.47
CA ASN A 125 -15.32 -6.60 15.92
C ASN A 125 -16.71 -7.08 16.34
N ASP A 126 -16.98 -8.36 16.18
CA ASP A 126 -18.22 -8.99 16.61
C ASP A 126 -18.15 -9.15 18.15
N PRO A 127 -19.08 -8.59 18.94
CA PRO A 127 -19.08 -8.77 20.40
C PRO A 127 -19.10 -10.23 20.84
N LYS A 128 -19.49 -11.15 19.95
CA LYS A 128 -19.56 -12.58 20.21
C LYS A 128 -18.20 -13.29 20.26
N THR A 129 -17.13 -12.71 19.72
CA THR A 129 -15.77 -13.30 19.81
C THR A 129 -15.02 -12.90 21.07
N LEU A 130 -15.58 -12.03 21.91
CA LEU A 130 -15.01 -11.63 23.22
C LEU A 130 -15.40 -12.56 24.38
N PHE A 131 -16.19 -13.61 24.13
CA PHE A 131 -16.66 -14.55 25.16
C PHE A 131 -16.51 -16.02 24.76
N GLN A 132 -15.50 -16.37 23.95
CA GLN A 132 -15.17 -17.78 23.68
C GLN A 132 -13.73 -18.11 23.99
#